data_AF-A0A817DIJ1-F1
#
_entry.id   AF-A0A817DIJ1-F1
#
_cell.length_a   1.000
_cell.length_b   1.000
_cell.length_c   1.000
_cell.angle_alpha   90.00
_cell.angle_beta   90.00
_cell.angle_gamma   90.00
#
_symmetry.space_group_name_H-M   'P 1'
#
loop_
_entity.id
_entity.type
_entity.pdbx_description
1 polymer ?
#
loop_
_entity_poly.entity_id
_entity_poly.type
_entity_poly.pdbx_seq_one_letter_code
_entity_poly.pdbx_strand_id
1 'polypeptide(L)'
;MCDFLNILTTFFHYYGADDYPLPYLEEFSFTFHVLVSIDDDTNNQGTIINAYYQQPNIFIPGKKRYYGTGGIILQTLRRFISSIRCLKRFHLNNLLLGSNSDIGACLDELLENSCETLEYLEILNYTSNIIPLYIIGLFSNLYSLSISSHSLSDDVLLLFANHLIHLRRLNIIQDELTIPCRYSDSIWTEIDIILRENKREWCIRMVTKGKCKNEPYWPTSPAPVRAIVYDTSLIRAVQTSMYTCMEQYSRTLEIYVSNKKKTD
;
A
#
# COMPACT_ATOMS: atom_id res chain seq x y z
N MET A 1 20.82 -1.87 9.17
CA MET A 1 19.91 -2.08 8.03
C MET A 1 20.48 -1.48 6.75
N CYS A 2 20.73 -0.17 6.68
CA CYS A 2 21.35 0.43 5.49
C CYS A 2 22.69 -0.22 5.12
N ASP A 3 23.54 -0.55 6.10
CA ASP A 3 24.81 -1.22 5.85
C ASP A 3 24.62 -2.62 5.23
N PHE A 4 23.61 -3.36 5.69
CA PHE A 4 23.27 -4.67 5.12
C PHE A 4 22.81 -4.54 3.66
N LEU A 5 21.91 -3.58 3.37
CA LEU A 5 21.48 -3.32 2.00
C LEU A 5 22.64 -2.85 1.11
N ASN A 6 23.56 -2.04 1.63
CA ASN A 6 24.75 -1.60 0.91
C ASN A 6 25.72 -2.77 0.63
N ILE A 7 25.92 -3.68 1.60
CA ILE A 7 26.73 -4.88 1.41
C ILE A 7 26.12 -5.77 0.34
N LEU A 8 24.81 -6.01 0.39
CA LEU A 8 24.11 -6.79 -0.64
C LEU A 8 24.19 -6.12 -2.02
N THR A 9 24.00 -4.81 -2.09
CA THR A 9 24.14 -4.03 -3.33
C THR A 9 25.55 -4.21 -3.91
N THR A 10 26.58 -4.11 -3.07
CA THR A 10 27.97 -4.31 -3.48
C THR A 10 28.22 -5.75 -3.94
N PHE A 11 27.61 -6.73 -3.26
CA PHE A 11 27.65 -8.13 -3.66
C PHE A 11 27.03 -8.34 -5.04
N PHE A 12 25.86 -7.77 -5.34
CA PHE A 12 25.26 -7.85 -6.68
C PHE A 12 26.16 -7.21 -7.75
N HIS A 13 26.75 -6.05 -7.47
CA HIS A 13 27.66 -5.40 -8.41
C HIS A 13 28.93 -6.22 -8.70
N TYR A 14 29.40 -7.03 -7.74
CA TYR A 14 30.57 -7.87 -7.94
C TYR A 14 30.36 -8.97 -8.99
N TYR A 15 29.18 -9.60 -9.02
CA TYR A 15 28.88 -10.68 -9.98
C TYR A 15 28.42 -10.17 -11.36
N GLY A 16 28.05 -8.88 -11.48
CA GLY A 16 27.61 -8.30 -12.74
C GLY A 16 26.21 -8.75 -13.17
N ALA A 17 25.73 -8.23 -14.31
CA ALA A 17 24.36 -8.48 -14.78
C ALA A 17 24.18 -9.89 -15.39
N ASP A 18 25.25 -10.46 -15.95
CA ASP A 18 25.19 -11.74 -16.67
C ASP A 18 25.21 -12.96 -15.73
N ASP A 19 25.68 -12.79 -14.49
CA ASP A 19 25.74 -13.84 -13.47
C ASP A 19 25.00 -13.41 -12.20
N TYR A 20 23.69 -13.14 -12.33
CA TYR A 20 22.88 -12.66 -11.22
C TYR A 20 22.96 -13.66 -10.04
N PRO A 21 23.50 -13.26 -8.88
CA PRO A 21 23.95 -14.23 -7.87
C PRO A 21 22.81 -14.82 -7.04
N LEU A 22 21.57 -14.33 -7.20
CA LEU A 22 20.40 -14.80 -6.45
C LEU A 22 19.23 -15.14 -7.39
N PRO A 23 19.37 -16.11 -8.31
CA PRO A 23 18.33 -16.43 -9.30
C PRO A 23 17.01 -16.93 -8.69
N TYR A 24 17.03 -17.32 -7.41
CA TYR A 24 15.87 -17.80 -6.66
C TYR A 24 15.28 -16.76 -5.70
N LEU A 25 15.77 -15.51 -5.71
CA LEU A 25 15.18 -14.43 -4.93
C LEU A 25 13.89 -13.97 -5.61
N GLU A 26 12.75 -14.47 -5.15
CA GLU A 26 11.45 -14.13 -5.73
C GLU A 26 10.69 -13.05 -4.96
N GLU A 27 11.07 -12.79 -3.71
CA GLU A 27 10.33 -11.91 -2.81
C GLU A 27 11.26 -10.91 -2.10
N PHE A 28 10.85 -9.65 -2.09
CA PHE A 28 11.44 -8.63 -1.23
C PHE A 28 10.35 -7.92 -0.43
N SER A 29 10.58 -7.77 0.87
CA SER A 29 9.66 -7.09 1.77
C SER A 29 10.38 -6.12 2.69
N PHE A 30 9.95 -4.87 2.63
CA PHE A 30 10.43 -3.80 3.50
C PHE A 30 9.24 -3.14 4.19
N THR A 31 9.23 -3.19 5.52
CA THR A 31 8.28 -2.45 6.35
C THR A 31 9.06 -1.60 7.34
N PHE A 32 8.83 -0.29 7.32
CA PHE A 32 9.41 0.58 8.33
C PHE A 32 8.51 0.66 9.55
N HIS A 33 9.02 0.23 10.70
CA HIS A 33 8.31 0.33 11.96
C HIS A 33 8.59 1.68 12.60
N VAL A 34 7.67 2.64 12.44
CA VAL A 34 7.76 3.94 13.11
C VAL A 34 7.25 3.83 14.54
N LEU A 35 8.15 3.93 15.52
CA LEU A 35 7.80 4.09 16.93
C LEU A 35 8.54 5.30 17.48
N VAL A 36 7.84 6.43 17.62
CA VAL A 36 8.24 7.47 18.58
C VAL A 36 7.00 8.01 19.29
N SER A 37 6.88 7.69 20.58
CA SER A 37 6.08 8.46 21.52
C SER A 37 6.99 9.52 22.12
N ILE A 38 6.66 10.79 21.95
CA ILE A 38 7.22 11.85 22.80
C ILE A 38 6.19 12.05 23.90
N ASP A 39 6.55 11.63 25.12
CA ASP A 39 5.87 12.12 26.31
C ASP A 39 6.27 13.58 26.47
N ASP A 40 5.28 14.48 26.38
CA ASP A 40 5.47 15.90 26.69
C ASP A 40 5.68 16.02 28.21
N ASP A 41 6.91 15.86 28.69
CA ASP A 41 7.30 16.37 30.00
C ASP A 41 8.70 16.99 29.93
N THR A 42 8.68 18.32 29.83
CA THR A 42 9.70 19.27 30.30
C THR A 42 11.12 19.20 29.70
N ASN A 43 11.54 20.34 29.12
CA ASN A 43 12.93 20.79 28.99
C ASN A 43 13.98 19.70 28.76
N ASN A 44 14.31 19.40 27.49
CA ASN A 44 15.70 19.21 27.12
C ASN A 44 15.90 19.34 25.60
N GLN A 45 16.87 20.18 25.23
CA GLN A 45 17.52 20.18 23.93
C GLN A 45 18.19 18.81 23.74
N GLY A 46 17.43 17.85 23.22
CA GLY A 46 17.92 16.53 22.86
C GLY A 46 18.09 16.44 21.35
N THR A 47 19.32 16.24 20.93
CA THR A 47 19.83 16.08 19.56
C THR A 47 18.98 15.09 18.74
N ILE A 48 18.16 15.58 17.80
CA ILE A 48 17.43 14.72 16.86
C ILE A 48 18.23 14.60 15.56
N ILE A 49 18.83 13.42 15.38
CA ILE A 49 19.56 12.99 14.21
C ILE A 49 18.57 12.73 13.07
N ASN A 50 18.67 13.47 11.96
CA ASN A 50 18.19 13.15 10.60
C ASN A 50 16.83 12.44 10.45
N ALA A 51 15.83 12.84 11.21
CA ALA A 51 14.45 12.40 11.00
C ALA A 51 13.66 13.60 10.47
N TYR A 52 13.27 13.58 9.19
CA TYR A 52 12.49 14.65 8.59
C TYR A 52 11.19 14.82 9.39
N TYR A 53 11.08 15.94 10.11
CA TYR A 53 9.88 16.30 10.85
C TYR A 53 8.72 16.36 9.87
N GLN A 54 7.74 15.48 10.05
CA GLN A 54 6.49 15.58 9.32
C GLN A 54 5.51 16.42 10.12
N GLN A 55 4.76 17.28 9.43
CA GLN A 55 3.65 17.97 10.06
C GLN A 55 2.70 16.95 10.69
N PRO A 56 2.08 17.26 11.85
CA PRO A 56 1.11 16.37 12.47
C PRO A 56 0.01 16.07 11.45
N ASN A 57 -0.11 14.80 11.06
CA ASN A 57 -1.18 14.36 10.19
C ASN A 57 -2.49 14.51 10.97
N ILE A 58 -3.32 15.48 10.59
CA ILE A 58 -4.59 15.82 11.27
C ILE A 58 -5.54 14.61 11.30
N PHE A 59 -5.37 13.67 10.36
CA PHE A 59 -6.16 12.46 10.27
C PHE A 59 -5.67 11.33 11.19
N ILE A 60 -4.49 11.46 11.81
CA ILE A 60 -3.97 10.50 12.79
C ILE A 60 -4.24 11.03 14.20
N PRO A 61 -5.23 10.47 14.93
CA PRO A 61 -5.61 10.99 16.24
C PRO A 61 -4.52 10.75 17.30
N GLY A 62 -4.02 11.83 17.90
CA GLY A 62 -3.12 11.83 19.07
C GLY A 62 -1.92 12.77 18.92
N LYS A 63 -1.20 13.05 20.02
CA LYS A 63 0.10 13.76 20.01
C LYS A 63 1.26 12.90 19.47
N LYS A 64 0.99 11.96 18.56
CA LYS A 64 2.02 11.07 18.02
C LYS A 64 2.67 11.71 16.81
N ARG A 65 3.99 11.83 16.83
CA ARG A 65 4.77 12.32 15.68
C ARG A 65 5.42 11.12 15.01
N TYR A 66 5.14 10.96 13.71
CA TYR A 66 5.76 9.92 12.89
C TYR A 66 6.90 10.54 12.10
N TYR A 67 7.99 9.79 11.96
CA TYR A 67 9.14 10.18 11.16
C TYR A 67 9.14 9.34 9.88
N GLY A 68 9.18 10.02 8.74
CA GLY A 68 9.27 9.38 7.43
C GLY A 68 10.67 8.85 7.14
N THR A 69 10.76 7.79 6.32
CA THR A 69 12.03 7.20 5.83
C THR A 69 12.56 7.94 4.60
N GLY A 70 12.80 9.24 4.73
CA GLY A 70 13.46 10.02 3.68
C GLY A 70 14.97 9.79 3.60
N GLY A 71 15.62 10.49 2.66
CA GLY A 71 17.07 10.62 2.60
C GLY A 71 17.82 9.30 2.38
N ILE A 72 18.79 9.00 3.25
CA ILE A 72 19.75 7.89 3.07
C ILE A 72 19.04 6.54 3.00
N ILE A 73 17.98 6.32 3.77
CA ILE A 73 17.25 5.04 3.76
C ILE A 73 16.61 4.81 2.39
N LEU A 74 15.89 5.79 1.87
CA LEU A 74 15.25 5.69 0.55
C LEU A 74 16.29 5.56 -0.56
N GLN A 75 17.41 6.30 -0.49
CA GLN A 75 18.49 6.19 -1.46
C GLN A 75 19.16 4.80 -1.43
N THR A 76 19.38 4.25 -0.24
CA THR A 76 19.94 2.91 -0.06
C THR A 76 18.98 1.86 -0.59
N LEU A 77 17.69 2.01 -0.28
CA LEU A 77 16.65 1.12 -0.76
C LEU A 77 16.54 1.15 -2.28
N ARG A 78 16.60 2.34 -2.89
CA ARG A 78 16.62 2.50 -4.35
C ARG A 78 17.78 1.73 -4.99
N ARG A 79 19.01 1.91 -4.50
CA ARG A 79 20.20 1.20 -5.01
C ARG A 79 20.10 -0.31 -4.85
N PHE A 80 19.48 -0.76 -3.77
CA PHE A 80 19.22 -2.17 -3.57
C PHE A 80 18.18 -2.68 -4.58
N ILE A 81 17.07 -1.97 -4.77
CA ILE A 81 16.02 -2.30 -5.74
C ILE A 81 16.56 -2.29 -7.18
N SER A 82 17.46 -1.38 -7.52
CA SER A 82 18.11 -1.36 -8.84
C SER A 82 19.00 -2.59 -9.08
N SER A 83 19.33 -3.33 -8.03
CA SER A 83 20.21 -4.51 -8.08
C SER A 83 19.46 -5.84 -8.07
N ILE A 84 18.20 -5.88 -7.61
CA ILE A 84 17.38 -7.09 -7.56
C ILE A 84 16.58 -7.24 -8.85
N ARG A 85 16.48 -8.46 -9.39
CA ARG A 85 15.84 -8.74 -10.68
C ARG A 85 14.83 -9.85 -10.56
N CYS A 86 13.88 -9.86 -11.50
CA CYS A 86 12.92 -10.95 -11.68
C CYS A 86 12.09 -11.26 -10.42
N LEU A 87 11.80 -10.25 -9.59
CA LEU A 87 10.96 -10.45 -8.42
C LEU A 87 9.54 -10.84 -8.83
N LYS A 88 8.95 -11.76 -8.10
CA LYS A 88 7.51 -12.09 -8.19
C LYS A 88 6.69 -11.35 -7.15
N ARG A 89 7.30 -10.98 -6.02
CA ARG A 89 6.62 -10.35 -4.88
C ARG A 89 7.41 -9.19 -4.32
N PHE A 90 6.75 -8.05 -4.15
CA PHE A 90 7.37 -6.85 -3.61
C PHE A 90 6.46 -6.18 -2.60
N HIS A 91 6.99 -5.90 -1.41
CA HIS A 91 6.28 -5.20 -0.33
C HIS A 91 7.08 -3.99 0.12
N LEU A 92 6.43 -2.84 0.17
CA LEU A 92 7.03 -1.58 0.59
C LEU A 92 6.07 -0.76 1.44
N ASN A 93 6.25 -0.85 2.75
CA ASN A 93 5.25 -0.41 3.70
C ASN A 93 5.79 0.62 4.71
N ASN A 94 4.93 1.56 5.09
CA ASN A 94 5.10 2.52 6.19
C ASN A 94 6.31 3.44 6.04
N LEU A 95 6.66 3.81 4.80
CA LEU A 95 7.71 4.78 4.55
C LEU A 95 7.35 6.18 5.05
N LEU A 96 6.04 6.52 5.03
CA LEU A 96 5.50 7.81 5.43
C LEU A 96 6.34 8.95 4.87
N LEU A 97 6.58 9.00 3.57
CA LEU A 97 7.38 10.05 2.96
C LEU A 97 6.62 11.38 2.88
N GLY A 98 7.35 12.48 2.79
CA GLY A 98 6.77 13.80 2.52
C GLY A 98 6.29 13.96 1.08
N SER A 99 5.59 15.06 0.79
CA SER A 99 5.02 15.34 -0.54
C SER A 99 6.07 15.47 -1.66
N ASN A 100 7.30 15.82 -1.31
CA ASN A 100 8.40 16.06 -2.26
C ASN A 100 9.32 14.84 -2.40
N SER A 101 8.83 13.62 -2.17
CA SER A 101 9.67 12.42 -2.08
C SER A 101 9.75 11.60 -3.37
N ASP A 102 10.95 11.09 -3.66
CA ASP A 102 11.30 10.32 -4.87
C ASP A 102 10.92 8.83 -4.79
N ILE A 103 9.76 8.49 -4.22
CA ILE A 103 9.30 7.09 -4.25
C ILE A 103 9.14 6.59 -5.70
N GLY A 104 8.78 7.49 -6.63
CA GLY A 104 8.69 7.20 -8.05
C GLY A 104 9.99 6.60 -8.57
N ALA A 105 11.13 7.22 -8.25
CA ALA A 105 12.44 6.71 -8.65
C ALA A 105 12.77 5.33 -8.08
N CYS A 106 12.22 4.91 -6.94
CA CYS A 106 12.40 3.54 -6.46
C CYS A 106 11.53 2.54 -7.24
N LEU A 107 10.32 2.96 -7.60
CA LEU A 107 9.37 2.15 -8.35
C LEU A 107 9.73 2.06 -9.84
N ASP A 108 10.38 3.07 -10.39
CA ASP A 108 10.96 3.04 -11.75
C ASP A 108 12.03 1.95 -11.85
N GLU A 109 12.93 1.87 -10.87
CA GLU A 109 13.99 0.84 -10.82
C GLU A 109 13.39 -0.57 -10.65
N LEU A 110 12.32 -0.69 -9.85
CA LEU A 110 11.57 -1.96 -9.73
C LEU A 110 10.90 -2.34 -11.05
N LEU A 111 10.33 -1.37 -11.76
CA LEU A 111 9.69 -1.57 -13.05
C LEU A 111 10.73 -2.06 -14.07
N GLU A 112 11.87 -1.39 -14.18
CA GLU A 112 12.96 -1.77 -15.10
C GLU A 112 13.42 -3.23 -14.86
N ASN A 113 13.51 -3.65 -13.60
CA ASN A 113 14.06 -4.96 -13.25
C ASN A 113 13.04 -6.10 -13.14
N SER A 114 11.75 -5.80 -12.92
CA SER A 114 10.74 -6.81 -12.56
C SER A 114 9.34 -6.55 -13.13
N CYS A 115 9.16 -5.63 -14.09
CA CYS A 115 7.84 -5.33 -14.68
C CYS A 115 7.09 -6.58 -15.18
N GLU A 116 7.79 -7.48 -15.86
CA GLU A 116 7.19 -8.67 -16.48
C GLU A 116 7.08 -9.88 -15.52
N THR A 117 7.78 -9.84 -14.38
CA THR A 117 7.80 -10.96 -13.43
C THR A 117 6.96 -10.71 -12.18
N LEU A 118 6.67 -9.44 -11.86
CA LEU A 118 6.05 -9.07 -10.60
C LEU A 118 4.55 -9.43 -10.61
N GLU A 119 4.20 -10.44 -9.83
CA GLU A 119 2.83 -10.95 -9.69
C GLU A 119 2.09 -10.35 -8.48
N TYR A 120 2.84 -9.97 -7.43
CA TYR A 120 2.27 -9.44 -6.18
C TYR A 120 2.98 -8.15 -5.78
N LEU A 121 2.20 -7.10 -5.55
CA LEU A 121 2.69 -5.80 -5.11
C LEU A 121 1.89 -5.35 -3.89
N GLU A 122 2.60 -4.98 -2.84
CA GLU A 122 2.04 -4.32 -1.66
C GLU A 122 2.75 -3.00 -1.41
N ILE A 123 2.02 -1.89 -1.46
CA ILE A 123 2.54 -0.57 -1.13
C ILE A 123 1.57 0.10 -0.17
N LEU A 124 1.96 0.13 1.11
CA LEU A 124 1.13 0.70 2.18
C LEU A 124 1.80 1.91 2.81
N ASN A 125 1.03 2.97 3.03
CA ASN A 125 1.45 4.18 3.77
C ASN A 125 2.81 4.71 3.30
N TYR A 126 3.03 4.74 1.99
CA TYR A 126 4.30 5.20 1.43
C TYR A 126 4.50 6.70 1.64
N THR A 127 3.41 7.47 1.81
CA THR A 127 3.40 8.92 2.00
C THR A 127 2.45 9.31 3.12
N SER A 128 2.69 10.46 3.72
CA SER A 128 1.77 11.09 4.69
C SER A 128 0.74 12.02 4.03
N ASN A 129 0.58 11.96 2.71
CA ASN A 129 -0.27 12.86 1.91
C ASN A 129 -1.16 12.06 0.95
N ILE A 130 -2.23 12.67 0.44
CA ILE A 130 -3.06 12.07 -0.61
C ILE A 130 -2.34 12.27 -1.95
N ILE A 131 -1.63 11.24 -2.40
CA ILE A 131 -0.85 11.27 -3.65
C ILE A 131 -1.19 9.99 -4.42
N PRO A 132 -1.86 10.10 -5.58
CA PRO A 132 -2.17 8.93 -6.39
C PRO A 132 -0.90 8.32 -7.00
N LEU A 133 -0.83 6.98 -7.03
CA LEU A 133 0.37 6.24 -7.44
C LEU A 133 0.18 5.57 -8.81
N TYR A 134 0.30 6.37 -9.87
CA TYR A 134 0.07 5.96 -11.27
C TYR A 134 1.02 4.87 -11.76
N ILE A 135 2.29 4.88 -11.33
CA ILE A 135 3.33 3.95 -11.80
C ILE A 135 2.97 2.47 -11.63
N ILE A 136 2.08 2.15 -10.67
CA ILE A 136 1.60 0.79 -10.47
C ILE A 136 0.89 0.24 -11.71
N GLY A 137 0.25 1.10 -12.50
CA GLY A 137 -0.45 0.70 -13.72
C GLY A 137 0.47 0.17 -14.83
N LEU A 138 1.80 0.27 -14.65
CA LEU A 138 2.79 -0.20 -15.62
C LEU A 138 3.24 -1.65 -15.39
N PHE A 139 2.95 -2.27 -14.25
CA PHE A 139 3.32 -3.67 -13.97
C PHE A 139 2.39 -4.64 -14.69
N SER A 140 2.78 -5.07 -15.89
CA SER A 140 1.92 -5.83 -16.79
C SER A 140 1.48 -7.19 -16.22
N ASN A 141 2.33 -7.87 -15.45
CA ASN A 141 2.08 -9.21 -14.92
C ASN A 141 1.43 -9.24 -13.52
N LEU A 142 0.95 -8.10 -13.03
CA LEU A 142 0.45 -8.00 -11.67
C LEU A 142 -0.88 -8.75 -11.48
N TYR A 143 -0.89 -9.75 -10.61
CA TYR A 143 -2.06 -10.57 -10.27
C TYR A 143 -2.78 -10.08 -9.02
N SER A 144 -2.03 -9.58 -8.05
CA SER A 144 -2.54 -9.14 -6.76
C SER A 144 -1.89 -7.82 -6.32
N LEU A 145 -2.72 -6.82 -6.05
CA LEU A 145 -2.31 -5.51 -5.56
C LEU A 145 -2.89 -5.28 -4.17
N SER A 146 -2.04 -4.88 -3.22
CA SER A 146 -2.42 -4.39 -1.90
C SER A 146 -1.95 -2.94 -1.76
N ILE A 147 -2.87 -2.00 -1.56
CA ILE A 147 -2.53 -0.58 -1.59
C ILE A 147 -3.34 0.23 -0.58
N SER A 148 -2.72 1.25 0.01
CA SER A 148 -3.41 2.20 0.90
C SER A 148 -4.40 3.07 0.15
N SER A 149 -5.53 3.42 0.80
CA SER A 149 -6.59 4.20 0.13
C SER A 149 -6.14 5.56 -0.41
N HIS A 150 -5.22 6.24 0.27
CA HIS A 150 -4.72 7.57 -0.15
C HIS A 150 -3.74 7.54 -1.33
N SER A 151 -3.36 6.34 -1.77
CA SER A 151 -2.52 6.13 -2.95
C SER A 151 -3.35 5.93 -4.23
N LEU A 152 -4.67 5.94 -4.12
CA LEU A 152 -5.62 5.75 -5.21
C LEU A 152 -6.34 7.07 -5.54
N SER A 153 -6.73 7.20 -6.79
CA SER A 153 -7.69 8.19 -7.31
C SER A 153 -8.57 7.50 -8.36
N ASP A 154 -9.62 8.17 -8.80
CA ASP A 154 -10.48 7.68 -9.89
C ASP A 154 -9.65 7.38 -11.15
N ASP A 155 -8.73 8.27 -11.52
CA ASP A 155 -7.82 8.09 -12.66
C ASP A 155 -6.89 6.89 -12.51
N VAL A 156 -6.35 6.67 -11.29
CA VAL A 156 -5.49 5.51 -11.01
C VAL A 156 -6.29 4.21 -11.11
N LEU A 157 -7.53 4.19 -10.61
CA LEU A 157 -8.40 3.02 -10.72
C LEU A 157 -8.78 2.73 -12.18
N LEU A 158 -9.07 3.75 -13.00
CA LEU A 158 -9.26 3.58 -14.45
C LEU A 158 -8.00 3.06 -15.13
N LEU A 159 -6.84 3.61 -14.78
CA LEU A 159 -5.55 3.15 -15.31
C LEU A 159 -5.36 1.66 -15.01
N PHE A 160 -5.64 1.23 -13.79
CA PHE A 160 -5.55 -0.17 -13.41
C PHE A 160 -6.52 -1.05 -14.21
N ALA A 161 -7.78 -0.61 -14.35
CA ALA A 161 -8.78 -1.35 -15.11
C ALA A 161 -8.39 -1.50 -16.58
N ASN A 162 -7.78 -0.50 -17.18
CA ASN A 162 -7.33 -0.56 -18.57
C ASN A 162 -6.04 -1.37 -18.77
N HIS A 163 -5.02 -1.16 -17.93
CA HIS A 163 -3.67 -1.66 -18.20
C HIS A 163 -3.29 -2.93 -17.45
N LEU A 164 -3.84 -3.18 -16.26
CA LEU A 164 -3.51 -4.36 -15.45
C LEU A 164 -4.37 -5.55 -15.86
N ILE A 165 -4.08 -6.12 -17.04
CA ILE A 165 -4.86 -7.20 -17.65
C ILE A 165 -4.91 -8.49 -16.82
N HIS A 166 -3.88 -8.75 -16.01
CA HIS A 166 -3.77 -9.94 -15.17
C HIS A 166 -4.27 -9.74 -13.74
N LEU A 167 -4.63 -8.50 -13.36
CA LEU A 167 -5.06 -8.21 -11.99
C LEU A 167 -6.36 -8.93 -11.68
N ARG A 168 -6.33 -9.74 -10.61
CA ARG A 168 -7.51 -10.44 -10.09
C ARG A 168 -7.90 -9.99 -8.70
N ARG A 169 -6.94 -9.53 -7.89
CA ARG A 169 -7.19 -9.13 -6.51
C ARG A 169 -6.69 -7.72 -6.26
N LEU A 170 -7.61 -6.85 -5.85
CA LEU A 170 -7.30 -5.50 -5.39
C LEU A 170 -7.69 -5.40 -3.92
N ASN A 171 -6.70 -5.36 -3.02
CA ASN A 171 -6.90 -5.11 -1.60
C ASN A 171 -6.69 -3.62 -1.32
N ILE A 172 -7.77 -2.93 -0.98
CA ILE A 172 -7.71 -1.55 -0.49
C ILE A 172 -7.57 -1.63 1.03
N ILE A 173 -6.40 -1.26 1.53
CA ILE A 173 -6.03 -1.42 2.93
C ILE A 173 -6.10 -0.06 3.64
N GLN A 174 -6.64 -0.09 4.85
CA GLN A 174 -6.68 1.06 5.75
C GLN A 174 -6.25 0.67 7.16
N ASP A 175 -5.34 1.43 7.74
CA ASP A 175 -4.89 1.27 9.13
C ASP A 175 -4.81 2.64 9.84
N GLU A 176 -4.18 2.71 11.01
CA GLU A 176 -4.01 3.95 11.77
C GLU A 176 -3.10 5.00 11.11
N LEU A 177 -2.33 4.63 10.09
CA LEU A 177 -1.42 5.52 9.35
C LEU A 177 -2.04 5.97 8.02
N THR A 178 -3.09 5.28 7.57
CA THR A 178 -3.75 5.53 6.30
C THR A 178 -4.66 6.75 6.38
N ILE A 179 -4.50 7.71 5.46
CA ILE A 179 -5.50 8.75 5.23
C ILE A 179 -6.70 8.10 4.49
N PRO A 180 -7.91 8.14 5.05
CA PRO A 180 -9.07 7.52 4.41
C PRO A 180 -9.54 8.41 3.25
N CYS A 181 -9.68 7.82 2.07
CA CYS A 181 -10.08 8.52 0.84
C CYS A 181 -11.39 7.97 0.29
N ARG A 182 -12.17 8.85 -0.33
CA ARG A 182 -13.38 8.50 -1.08
C ARG A 182 -13.08 8.60 -2.57
N TYR A 183 -13.67 7.70 -3.33
CA TYR A 183 -13.65 7.68 -4.78
C TYR A 183 -15.05 8.07 -5.28
N SER A 184 -15.19 8.52 -6.52
CA SER A 184 -16.52 8.74 -7.07
C SER A 184 -17.33 7.45 -7.10
N ASP A 185 -18.65 7.56 -7.20
CA ASP A 185 -19.50 6.38 -7.37
C ASP A 185 -19.56 5.93 -8.84
N SER A 186 -19.36 6.86 -9.78
CA SER A 186 -19.35 6.58 -11.23
C SER A 186 -18.16 5.74 -11.64
N ILE A 187 -16.98 5.93 -11.02
CA ILE A 187 -15.76 5.18 -11.35
C ILE A 187 -15.96 3.66 -11.28
N TRP A 188 -16.72 3.17 -10.31
CA TRP A 188 -16.95 1.73 -10.14
C TRP A 188 -17.81 1.15 -11.27
N THR A 189 -18.72 1.97 -11.80
CA THR A 189 -19.55 1.59 -12.95
C THR A 189 -18.68 1.51 -14.21
N GLU A 190 -17.79 2.49 -14.41
CA GLU A 190 -16.85 2.49 -15.53
C GLU A 190 -15.89 1.30 -15.46
N ILE A 191 -15.35 0.98 -14.29
CA ILE A 191 -14.53 -0.22 -14.08
C ILE A 191 -15.32 -1.49 -14.38
N ASP A 192 -16.55 -1.62 -13.90
CA ASP A 192 -17.39 -2.80 -14.18
C ASP A 192 -17.63 -2.98 -15.69
N ILE A 193 -17.89 -1.89 -16.42
CA ILE A 193 -18.03 -1.91 -17.89
C ILE A 193 -16.73 -2.40 -18.53
N ILE A 194 -15.58 -1.80 -18.21
CA ILE A 194 -14.27 -2.16 -18.76
C ILE A 194 -13.95 -3.64 -18.48
N LEU A 195 -14.20 -4.11 -17.27
CA LEU A 195 -13.93 -5.50 -16.89
C LEU A 195 -14.81 -6.47 -17.67
N ARG A 196 -16.11 -6.20 -17.80
CA ARG A 196 -17.04 -7.05 -18.55
C ARG A 196 -16.74 -7.12 -20.03
N GLU A 197 -16.46 -5.98 -20.67
CA GLU A 197 -16.11 -5.91 -22.09
C GLU A 197 -14.87 -6.75 -22.41
N ASN A 198 -13.91 -6.76 -21.49
CA ASN A 198 -12.67 -7.51 -21.62
C ASN A 198 -12.74 -8.93 -21.02
N LYS A 199 -13.91 -9.39 -20.56
CA LYS A 199 -14.10 -10.70 -19.89
C LYS A 199 -13.13 -10.93 -18.72
N ARG A 200 -12.85 -9.85 -17.98
CA ARG A 200 -12.02 -9.85 -16.77
C ARG A 200 -12.91 -9.77 -15.53
N GLU A 201 -12.40 -10.29 -14.43
CA GLU A 201 -13.06 -10.22 -13.13
C GLU A 201 -12.05 -9.78 -12.08
N TRP A 202 -12.42 -8.74 -11.33
CA TRP A 202 -11.70 -8.31 -10.14
C TRP A 202 -12.42 -8.77 -8.88
N CYS A 203 -11.62 -9.11 -7.88
CA CYS A 203 -12.03 -9.31 -6.51
C CYS A 203 -11.50 -8.13 -5.69
N ILE A 204 -12.39 -7.17 -5.41
CA ILE A 204 -12.06 -6.04 -4.54
C ILE A 204 -12.27 -6.46 -3.10
N ARG A 205 -11.24 -6.27 -2.27
CA ARG A 205 -11.27 -6.53 -0.84
C ARG A 205 -10.97 -5.24 -0.09
N MET A 206 -11.89 -4.84 0.78
CA MET A 206 -11.69 -3.70 1.68
C MET A 206 -11.24 -4.25 3.03
N VAL A 207 -10.04 -3.87 3.45
CA VAL A 207 -9.41 -4.43 4.65
C VAL A 207 -9.03 -3.32 5.60
N THR A 208 -9.65 -3.31 6.77
CA THR A 208 -9.30 -2.38 7.85
C THR A 208 -8.45 -3.11 8.87
N LYS A 209 -7.23 -2.64 9.11
CA LYS A 209 -6.24 -3.26 9.99
C LYS A 209 -5.89 -2.39 11.19
N GLY A 210 -5.21 -3.00 12.15
CA GLY A 210 -4.48 -2.30 13.20
C GLY A 210 -5.39 -1.51 14.14
N LYS A 211 -4.98 -0.29 14.48
CA LYS A 211 -5.70 0.62 15.39
C LYS A 211 -6.55 1.64 14.65
N CYS A 212 -7.02 1.30 13.46
CA CYS A 212 -7.99 2.13 12.74
C CYS A 212 -9.31 2.20 13.53
N LYS A 213 -9.89 3.41 13.65
CA LYS A 213 -11.17 3.65 14.33
C LYS A 213 -12.31 3.94 13.35
N ASN A 214 -11.98 4.20 12.10
CA ASN A 214 -12.93 4.59 11.07
C ASN A 214 -13.22 3.40 10.17
N GLU A 215 -14.50 3.21 9.85
CA GLU A 215 -14.89 2.26 8.83
C GLU A 215 -14.32 2.67 7.46
N PRO A 216 -14.04 1.69 6.58
CA PRO A 216 -13.59 2.00 5.25
C PRO A 216 -14.70 2.67 4.45
N TYR A 217 -14.31 3.59 3.58
CA TYR A 217 -15.24 4.19 2.65
C TYR A 217 -15.55 3.18 1.55
N TRP A 218 -16.76 2.60 1.62
CA TRP A 218 -17.31 1.77 0.56
C TRP A 218 -17.98 2.64 -0.51
N PRO A 219 -17.87 2.23 -1.79
CA PRO A 219 -18.70 2.74 -2.88
C PRO A 219 -20.18 2.63 -2.52
N THR A 220 -20.99 3.58 -3.00
CA THR A 220 -22.45 3.47 -2.88
C THR A 220 -23.11 2.92 -4.14
N SER A 221 -22.35 2.81 -5.23
CA SER A 221 -22.71 2.20 -6.51
C SER A 221 -22.26 0.73 -6.59
N PRO A 222 -22.87 -0.13 -7.44
CA PRO A 222 -22.45 -1.52 -7.60
C PRO A 222 -20.98 -1.60 -8.03
N ALA A 223 -20.13 -2.00 -7.10
CA ALA A 223 -18.72 -2.29 -7.34
C ALA A 223 -18.47 -3.79 -7.11
N PRO A 224 -17.47 -4.42 -7.75
CA PRO A 224 -17.15 -5.83 -7.57
C PRO A 224 -16.42 -6.10 -6.23
N VAL A 225 -16.97 -5.57 -5.14
CA VAL A 225 -16.55 -5.81 -3.77
C VAL A 225 -16.97 -7.22 -3.38
N ARG A 226 -15.99 -8.08 -3.13
CA ARG A 226 -16.20 -9.48 -2.72
C ARG A 226 -15.88 -9.72 -1.25
N ALA A 227 -15.03 -8.89 -0.64
CA ALA A 227 -14.72 -9.04 0.78
C ALA A 227 -14.64 -7.70 1.52
N ILE A 228 -15.24 -7.66 2.71
CA ILE A 228 -15.06 -6.60 3.69
C ILE A 228 -14.55 -7.25 4.97
N VAL A 229 -13.34 -6.85 5.37
CA VAL A 229 -12.59 -7.49 6.45
C VAL A 229 -12.17 -6.44 7.47
N TYR A 230 -12.76 -6.50 8.65
CA TYR A 230 -12.29 -5.72 9.81
C TYR A 230 -11.29 -6.58 10.59
N ASP A 231 -10.02 -6.47 10.26
CA ASP A 231 -8.90 -7.02 11.01
C ASP A 231 -8.40 -6.04 12.08
N THR A 232 -9.33 -5.57 12.91
CA THR A 232 -9.07 -4.64 13.99
C THR A 232 -9.94 -4.97 15.19
N SER A 233 -9.42 -4.76 16.39
CA SER A 233 -10.18 -4.89 17.63
C SER A 233 -11.03 -3.66 17.95
N LEU A 234 -10.82 -2.54 17.23
CA LEU A 234 -11.44 -1.25 17.55
C LEU A 234 -12.76 -1.02 16.81
N ILE A 235 -12.89 -1.58 15.61
CA ILE A 235 -14.10 -1.47 14.80
C ILE A 235 -14.83 -2.80 14.86
N ARG A 236 -16.12 -2.71 15.16
CA ARG A 236 -17.03 -3.85 15.09
C ARG A 236 -17.92 -3.67 13.88
N ALA A 237 -18.27 -4.77 13.24
CA ALA A 237 -19.33 -4.77 12.27
C ALA A 237 -20.62 -4.22 12.89
N VAL A 238 -21.12 -3.10 12.36
CA VAL A 238 -22.37 -2.46 12.79
C VAL A 238 -23.52 -2.95 11.90
N GLN A 239 -24.71 -3.10 12.48
CA GLN A 239 -25.89 -3.56 11.73
C GLN A 239 -26.19 -2.70 10.49
N THR A 240 -26.03 -1.38 10.60
CA THR A 240 -26.21 -0.44 9.48
C THR A 240 -25.26 -0.77 8.34
N SER A 241 -23.98 -1.00 8.63
CA SER A 241 -22.97 -1.36 7.63
C SER A 241 -23.29 -2.70 6.98
N MET A 242 -23.79 -3.69 7.74
CA MET A 242 -24.26 -4.96 7.19
C MET A 242 -25.45 -4.78 6.23
N TYR A 243 -26.46 -3.99 6.60
CA TYR A 243 -27.62 -3.72 5.73
C TYR A 243 -27.19 -3.04 4.43
N THR A 244 -26.33 -2.02 4.53
CA THR A 244 -25.77 -1.35 3.34
C THR A 244 -25.02 -2.33 2.45
N CYS A 245 -24.23 -3.24 3.04
CA CYS A 245 -23.51 -4.26 2.29
C CYS A 245 -24.44 -5.25 1.59
N MET A 246 -25.51 -5.68 2.26
CA MET A 246 -26.52 -6.55 1.66
C MET A 246 -27.26 -5.86 0.51
N GLU A 247 -27.61 -4.59 0.67
CA GLU A 247 -28.30 -3.83 -0.37
C GLU A 247 -27.40 -3.60 -1.60
N GLN A 248 -26.16 -3.15 -1.39
CA GLN A 248 -25.25 -2.75 -2.47
C GLN A 248 -24.50 -3.91 -3.10
N TYR A 249 -24.16 -4.93 -2.33
CA TYR A 249 -23.26 -6.02 -2.74
C TYR A 249 -23.88 -7.41 -2.60
N SER A 250 -25.21 -7.54 -2.50
CA SER A 250 -25.91 -8.84 -2.41
C SER A 250 -25.46 -9.89 -3.43
N ARG A 251 -25.03 -9.46 -4.62
CA ARG A 251 -24.64 -10.34 -5.72
C ARG A 251 -23.14 -10.67 -5.77
N THR A 252 -22.30 -9.87 -5.11
CA THR A 252 -20.84 -9.95 -5.25
C THR A 252 -20.13 -10.23 -3.95
N LEU A 253 -20.71 -9.85 -2.81
CA LEU A 253 -20.10 -10.02 -1.50
C LEU A 253 -20.08 -11.49 -1.09
N GLU A 254 -18.88 -12.02 -0.93
CA GLU A 254 -18.63 -13.40 -0.48
C GLU A 254 -18.24 -13.44 1.00
N ILE A 255 -17.52 -12.41 1.48
CA ILE A 255 -16.94 -12.38 2.83
C ILE A 255 -17.26 -11.06 3.52
N TYR A 256 -17.91 -11.13 4.68
CA TYR A 256 -18.05 -10.02 5.60
C TYR A 256 -17.67 -10.49 7.01
N VAL A 257 -16.51 -10.06 7.50
CA VAL A 257 -15.93 -10.59 8.74
C VAL A 257 -15.34 -9.48 9.62
N SER A 258 -15.53 -9.61 10.93
CA SER A 258 -14.92 -8.76 11.95
C SER A 258 -14.16 -9.64 12.94
N ASN A 259 -12.84 -9.48 12.98
CA ASN A 259 -11.96 -10.22 13.88
C ASN A 259 -12.10 -9.67 15.30
N LYS A 260 -12.73 -10.48 16.15
CA LYS A 260 -12.80 -10.21 17.58
C LYS A 260 -11.55 -10.75 18.25
N LYS A 261 -10.46 -9.98 18.33
CA LYS A 261 -9.37 -10.33 19.27
C LYS A 261 -9.93 -10.20 20.69
N LYS A 262 -10.00 -11.32 21.42
CA LYS A 262 -10.23 -11.31 22.87
C LYS A 262 -9.11 -10.49 23.49
N THR A 263 -9.47 -9.41 24.17
CA THR A 263 -8.61 -8.80 25.18
C THR A 263 -8.60 -9.76 26.36
N ASP A 264 -7.55 -10.58 26.46
CA ASP A 264 -7.16 -11.21 27.71
C ASP A 264 -6.23 -10.26 28.48
#